data_AF-A0A1W9YNH9-F1
#
_entry.id   AF-A0A1W9YNH9-F1
#
_cell.length_a   1.000
_cell.length_b   1.000
_cell.length_c   1.000
_cell.angle_alpha   90.00
_cell.angle_beta   90.00
_cell.angle_gamma   90.00
#
_symmetry.space_group_name_H-M   'P 1'
#
loop_
_entity.id
_entity.type
_entity.pdbx_description
1 polymer ?
#
loop_
_entity_poly.entity_id
_entity_poly.type
_entity_poly.pdbx_seq_one_letter_code
_entity_poly.pdbx_strand_id
1 'polypeptide(L)'
;YQLTDANWMAIMGDRTVEALWGVGPKTTKRLAKLGINTVYQLAHTDSGLLMSTFGPRTALWLLLAKGGGDTEVSAQAWVPRSRSH
;
A
#
# COMPACT_ATOMS: atom_id res chain seq x y z
N TYR A 1 21.04 3.84 -4.27
CA TYR A 1 19.82 4.26 -4.99
C TYR A 1 18.88 4.87 -3.96
N GLN A 2 18.38 6.09 -4.17
CA GLN A 2 17.46 6.75 -3.23
C GLN A 2 16.08 6.83 -3.86
N LEU A 3 15.06 6.42 -3.11
CA LEU A 3 13.66 6.53 -3.50
C LEU A 3 13.09 7.81 -2.88
N THR A 4 12.46 8.65 -3.68
CA THR A 4 11.87 9.95 -3.32
C THR A 4 10.51 10.08 -3.99
N ASP A 5 9.61 10.91 -3.50
CA ASP A 5 8.31 11.15 -4.17
C ASP A 5 8.48 11.50 -5.67
N ALA A 6 9.51 12.29 -6.00
CA ALA A 6 9.80 12.71 -7.37
C ALA A 6 10.17 11.55 -8.31
N ASN A 7 10.75 10.46 -7.80
CA ASN A 7 11.14 9.30 -8.61
C ASN A 7 10.31 8.04 -8.33
N TRP A 8 9.42 8.08 -7.33
CA TRP A 8 8.62 6.94 -6.90
C TRP A 8 7.74 6.42 -8.04
N MET A 9 6.91 7.26 -8.66
CA MET A 9 6.03 6.81 -9.76
C MET A 9 6.81 6.33 -10.98
N ALA A 10 7.96 6.94 -11.27
CA ALA A 10 8.81 6.52 -12.38
C ALA A 10 9.44 5.12 -12.15
N ILE A 11 9.72 4.75 -10.90
CA ILE A 11 10.39 3.48 -10.56
C ILE A 11 9.40 2.38 -10.17
N MET A 12 8.31 2.74 -9.49
CA MET A 12 7.32 1.83 -8.92
C MET A 12 6.05 1.74 -9.75
N GLY A 13 5.74 2.72 -10.59
CA GLY A 13 4.46 2.80 -11.32
C GLY A 13 4.14 1.57 -12.16
N ASP A 14 5.15 1.03 -12.87
CA ASP A 14 5.02 -0.16 -13.72
C ASP A 14 5.09 -1.49 -12.94
N ARG A 15 5.44 -1.44 -11.65
CA ARG A 15 5.50 -2.64 -10.82
C ARG A 15 4.10 -3.09 -10.41
N THR A 16 3.98 -4.38 -10.13
CA THR A 16 2.74 -4.93 -9.61
C THR A 16 2.45 -4.39 -8.21
N VAL A 17 1.17 -4.32 -7.83
CA VAL A 17 0.77 -3.90 -6.48
C VAL A 17 1.31 -4.81 -5.37
N GLU A 18 1.74 -6.03 -5.69
CA GLU A 18 2.45 -6.95 -4.77
C GLU A 18 3.83 -6.46 -4.35
N ALA A 19 4.44 -5.57 -5.14
CA ALA A 19 5.72 -4.96 -4.79
C ALA A 19 5.60 -3.93 -3.64
N LEU A 20 4.38 -3.55 -3.26
CA LEU A 20 4.12 -2.60 -2.18
C LEU A 20 4.22 -3.30 -0.82
N TRP A 21 4.98 -2.70 0.09
CA TRP A 21 5.20 -3.25 1.42
C TRP A 21 3.90 -3.20 2.24
N GLY A 22 3.39 -4.36 2.67
CA GLY A 22 2.10 -4.51 3.37
C GLY A 22 0.92 -4.89 2.46
N VAL A 23 1.08 -4.88 1.13
CA VAL A 23 0.10 -5.45 0.20
C VAL A 23 0.37 -6.94 0.06
N GLY A 24 -0.39 -7.74 0.81
CA GLY A 24 -0.33 -9.20 0.71
C GLY A 24 -1.13 -9.78 -0.47
N PRO A 25 -0.97 -11.09 -0.76
CA PRO A 25 -1.60 -11.75 -1.91
C PRO A 25 -3.14 -11.73 -1.88
N LYS A 26 -3.76 -11.61 -0.70
CA LYS A 26 -5.22 -11.44 -0.58
C LYS A 26 -5.69 -10.09 -1.12
N THR A 27 -4.95 -9.02 -0.83
CA THR A 27 -5.26 -7.67 -1.28
C THR A 27 -5.00 -7.55 -2.78
N THR A 28 -3.89 -8.10 -3.26
CA THR A 28 -3.58 -8.17 -4.70
C THR A 28 -4.69 -8.88 -5.48
N LYS A 29 -5.13 -10.07 -5.05
CA LYS A 29 -6.21 -10.79 -5.76
C LYS A 29 -7.51 -10.00 -5.81
N ARG A 30 -7.81 -9.18 -4.79
CA ARG A 30 -8.99 -8.31 -4.79
C ARG A 30 -8.79 -7.11 -5.73
N LEU A 31 -7.61 -6.50 -5.76
CA LEU A 31 -7.28 -5.42 -6.68
C LEU A 31 -7.28 -5.89 -8.14
N ALA A 32 -6.73 -7.07 -8.42
CA ALA A 32 -6.75 -7.69 -9.74
C ALA A 32 -8.17 -7.93 -10.26
N LYS A 33 -9.12 -8.29 -9.37
CA LYS A 33 -10.56 -8.40 -9.73
C LYS A 33 -11.19 -7.07 -10.13
N LEU A 34 -10.64 -5.95 -9.66
CA LEU A 34 -11.06 -4.60 -10.06
C LEU A 34 -10.31 -4.09 -11.30
N GLY A 35 -9.43 -4.91 -11.90
CA GLY A 35 -8.57 -4.51 -13.01
C GLY A 35 -7.33 -3.73 -12.61
N ILE A 36 -7.01 -3.68 -11.31
CA ILE A 36 -5.88 -2.93 -10.76
C ILE A 36 -4.73 -3.91 -10.48
N ASN A 37 -3.73 -3.90 -11.35
CA ASN A 37 -2.56 -4.78 -11.25
C ASN A 37 -1.27 -4.02 -10.95
N THR A 38 -1.17 -2.75 -11.35
CA THR A 38 0.04 -1.94 -11.16
C THR A 38 -0.12 -0.84 -10.12
N VAL A 39 1.00 -0.37 -9.58
CA VAL A 39 1.02 0.77 -8.64
C VAL A 39 0.46 2.02 -9.31
N TYR A 40 0.73 2.24 -10.60
CA TYR A 40 0.16 3.35 -11.36
C TYR A 40 -1.38 3.29 -11.44
N GLN A 41 -1.93 2.11 -11.72
CA GLN A 41 -3.38 1.91 -11.75
C GLN A 41 -4.01 2.15 -10.38
N LEU A 42 -3.38 1.61 -9.32
CA LEU A 42 -3.83 1.86 -7.94
C LEU A 42 -3.76 3.36 -7.61
N ALA A 43 -2.72 4.05 -8.10
CA ALA A 43 -2.53 5.48 -7.90
C ALA A 43 -3.59 6.35 -8.59
N HIS A 44 -4.16 5.89 -9.69
CA HIS A 44 -5.19 6.61 -10.45
C HIS A 44 -6.61 6.07 -10.20
N THR A 45 -6.75 5.08 -9.32
CA THR A 45 -8.06 4.52 -8.96
C THR A 45 -8.84 5.49 -8.06
N ASP A 46 -10.16 5.55 -8.27
CA ASP A 46 -11.07 6.30 -7.42
C ASP A 46 -11.01 5.84 -5.95
N SER A 47 -10.83 6.80 -5.05
CA SER A 47 -10.78 6.54 -3.62
C SER A 47 -12.11 6.01 -3.07
N GLY A 48 -13.25 6.42 -3.62
CA GLY A 48 -14.57 5.93 -3.22
C GLY A 48 -14.75 4.45 -3.50
N LEU A 49 -14.30 3.99 -4.67
CA LEU A 49 -14.27 2.57 -5.05
C LEU A 49 -13.40 1.75 -4.07
N LEU A 50 -12.22 2.25 -3.73
CA LEU A 50 -11.33 1.59 -2.77
C LEU A 50 -11.95 1.54 -1.37
N MET A 51 -12.56 2.64 -0.91
CA MET A 51 -13.24 2.71 0.39
C MET A 51 -14.44 1.74 0.46
N SER A 52 -15.23 1.65 -0.60
CA SER A 52 -16.36 0.71 -0.69
C SER A 52 -15.89 -0.75 -0.69
N THR A 53 -14.78 -1.05 -1.36
CA THR A 53 -14.31 -2.44 -1.52
C THR A 53 -13.49 -2.97 -0.34
N PHE A 54 -12.64 -2.13 0.24
CA PHE A 54 -11.67 -2.54 1.27
C PHE A 54 -11.97 -1.99 2.67
N GLY A 55 -12.93 -1.08 2.77
CA GLY A 55 -13.22 -0.32 3.98
C GLY A 55 -12.30 0.89 4.14
N PRO A 56 -12.71 1.89 4.93
CA PRO A 56 -12.06 3.19 5.02
C PRO A 56 -10.59 3.10 5.48
N ARG A 57 -10.28 2.23 6.44
CA ARG A 57 -8.92 2.08 6.99
C ARG A 57 -7.93 1.52 5.96
N THR A 58 -8.34 0.46 5.28
CA THR A 58 -7.50 -0.22 4.28
C THR A 58 -7.35 0.65 3.03
N ALA A 59 -8.42 1.31 2.60
CA ALA A 59 -8.39 2.22 1.46
C ALA A 59 -7.45 3.41 1.69
N LEU A 60 -7.50 4.01 2.89
CA LEU A 60 -6.58 5.10 3.26
C LEU A 60 -5.11 4.63 3.18
N TRP A 61 -4.84 3.42 3.67
CA TRP A 61 -3.49 2.83 3.62
C TRP A 61 -3.04 2.50 2.18
N LEU A 62 -3.95 2.05 1.31
CA LEU A 62 -3.67 1.86 -0.13
C LEU A 62 -3.40 3.18 -0.86
N LEU A 63 -4.01 4.29 -0.43
CA LEU A 63 -3.74 5.61 -0.97
C LEU A 63 -2.36 6.13 -0.54
N LEU A 64 -1.91 5.77 0.67
CA LEU A 64 -0.57 6.07 1.19
C LEU A 64 0.51 5.30 0.42
N ALA A 65 0.25 4.06 -0.04
CA ALA A 65 1.18 3.26 -0.83
C ALA A 65 1.66 3.88 -2.17
N LYS A 66 1.17 5.08 -2.54
CA LYS A 66 1.66 5.93 -3.64
C LYS A 66 2.99 6.65 -3.34
N GLY A 67 3.62 6.40 -2.19
CA GLY A 67 4.89 7.03 -1.77
C GLY A 67 4.86 7.59 -0.35
N GLY A 68 3.68 7.68 0.27
CA GLY A 68 3.49 8.05 1.67
C GLY A 68 3.56 6.83 2.58
N GLY A 69 4.54 6.79 3.48
CA GLY A 69 4.56 5.86 4.60
C GLY A 69 4.55 6.62 5.91
N ASP A 70 4.37 5.93 7.03
CA ASP A 70 4.79 6.50 8.30
C ASP A 70 6.28 6.84 8.20
N THR A 71 6.58 8.13 8.33
CA THR A 71 7.95 8.66 8.28
C THR A 71 8.65 8.57 9.64
N GLU A 72 7.89 8.17 10.67
CA GLU A 72 8.36 8.13 12.04
C GLU A 72 9.01 6.78 12.36
N VAL A 73 10.34 6.79 12.46
CA VAL A 73 11.12 5.65 12.95
C VAL A 73 11.11 5.71 14.48
N SER A 74 10.33 4.84 15.12
CA SER A 74 10.33 4.74 16.59
C SER A 74 11.52 3.91 17.08
N ALA A 75 12.35 4.51 17.93
CA ALA A 75 13.44 3.84 18.64
C ALA A 75 13.01 3.23 19.99
N GLN A 76 11.73 3.32 20.35
CA GLN A 76 11.25 2.78 21.63
C GLN A 76 11.25 1.25 21.62
N ALA A 77 11.60 0.65 22.77
CA ALA A 77 11.56 -0.79 22.94
C ALA A 77 10.13 -1.31 22.73
N TRP A 78 9.97 -2.22 21.76
CA TRP A 78 8.68 -2.81 21.41
C TRP A 78 8.12 -3.66 22.57
N VAL A 79 6.97 -3.28 23.12
CA VAL A 79 6.25 -4.05 24.15
C VAL A 79 5.33 -5.08 23.46
N PRO A 80 5.52 -6.40 23.65
CA PRO A 80 4.70 -7.42 23.01
C PRO A 80 3.23 -7.37 23.46
N ARG A 81 2.29 -7.41 22.51
CA ARG A 81 0.83 -7.38 22.80
C ARG A 81 0.16 -8.74 22.93
N SER A 82 0.82 -9.83 22.54
CA SER A 82 0.31 -11.20 22.69
C SER A 82 1.44 -12.21 22.81
N ARG A 83 1.22 -13.28 23.57
CA ARG A 83 2.06 -14.48 23.60
C ARG A 83 1.17 -15.68 23.32
N SER A 84 1.41 -16.34 22.20
CA SER A 84 0.76 -17.61 21.83
C SER A 84 1.65 -18.77 22.30
N HIS A 85 1.05 -19.86 22.76
CA HIS A 85 1.74 -21.10 23.17
C HIS A 85 1.84 -22.09 22.01
#